data_AF-A0A0M8YJ61-F1
#
_entry.id   AF-A0A0M8YJ61-F1
#
_cell.length_a   1.000
_cell.length_b   1.000
_cell.length_c   1.000
_cell.angle_alpha   90.00
_cell.angle_beta   90.00
_cell.angle_gamma   90.00
#
_symmetry.space_group_name_H-M   'P 1'
#
loop_
_entity.id
_entity.type
_entity.pdbx_description
1 polymer ?
#
loop_
_entity_poly.entity_id
_entity_poly.type
_entity_poly.pdbx_seq_one_letter_code
_entity_poly.pdbx_strand_id
1 'polypeptide(L)'
;MFGAAAALLLAGTDVAGAEPAPAAPVTSDTVTTAAATPGCGKAPTLRSGTHTIQTGGKNRSFILSIPDNYNNTYQHRLVFGFHWLGGTMDQVAGGGSDGAVYAHYGLKQLSNNTAIFVAPQGLNNGWGNSGGEDVNFVDAMIKRIEDDLCVDTTQRFSLGFSYGGAMSISLACSRPTVFRAIAAIASPGEISGCSGGTAPVAYMGIHGISDNIGSGRGQRDRWVRNNGCTVQNPPEPARGSNTHITTAYSGCRTGYPVVWAPFDGGHQQGPVDGCAGCESGARSWVKGEVWKFFTGEQGPIPDPTTFRLRGEASSRCLDVNGANSASGTQMIIWDCNTGANQQFTVNGKALQVMGKCLDMPSNAAAGTRVRIWDCNSGTNQQWNLNTNGTVSNVQNGLCLDVNGAATANGSAVIVWNCHTGANQRWARA
;
A
#
# COMPACT_ATOMS: atom_id res chain seq x y z
N MET A 1 37.96 -44.25 68.48
CA MET A 1 38.73 -44.62 67.27
C MET A 1 37.92 -44.22 66.06
N PHE A 2 38.22 -43.06 65.47
CA PHE A 2 37.58 -42.60 64.23
C PHE A 2 38.67 -42.12 63.28
N GLY A 3 38.53 -42.57 62.02
CA GLY A 3 39.58 -42.67 61.01
C GLY A 3 40.07 -41.35 60.41
N ALA A 4 41.27 -41.42 59.86
CA ALA A 4 41.98 -40.36 59.17
C ALA A 4 41.51 -40.22 57.70
N ALA A 5 41.37 -38.98 57.24
CA ALA A 5 41.33 -38.63 55.83
C ALA A 5 42.33 -37.50 55.58
N ALA A 6 43.27 -37.74 54.67
CA ALA A 6 44.32 -36.81 54.27
C ALA A 6 43.77 -35.75 53.31
N ALA A 7 44.06 -34.48 53.59
CA ALA A 7 43.75 -33.35 52.72
C ALA A 7 44.98 -33.01 51.85
N LEU A 8 44.79 -33.04 50.53
CA LEU A 8 45.79 -32.69 49.52
C LEU A 8 45.66 -31.19 49.20
N LEU A 9 46.74 -30.44 49.42
CA LEU A 9 46.87 -29.01 49.07
C LEU A 9 47.19 -28.85 47.58
N LEU A 10 46.37 -28.12 46.83
CA LEU A 10 46.66 -27.66 45.47
C LEU A 10 47.00 -26.16 45.53
N ALA A 11 48.22 -25.81 45.11
CA ALA A 11 48.67 -24.45 44.95
C ALA A 11 47.98 -23.80 43.73
N GLY A 12 47.36 -22.64 43.94
CA GLY A 12 46.83 -21.80 42.86
C GLY A 12 47.94 -21.01 42.19
N THR A 13 47.99 -21.03 40.86
CA THR A 13 48.79 -20.10 40.06
C THR A 13 47.91 -18.94 39.62
N ASP A 14 48.25 -17.73 40.05
CA ASP A 14 47.66 -16.48 39.58
C ASP A 14 47.98 -16.28 38.09
N VAL A 15 46.94 -16.19 37.25
CA VAL A 15 47.06 -15.74 35.87
C VAL A 15 46.77 -14.25 35.85
N ALA A 16 47.82 -13.44 35.63
CA ALA A 16 47.69 -12.01 35.39
C ALA A 16 46.78 -11.77 34.17
N GLY A 17 45.69 -11.03 34.38
CA GLY A 17 44.77 -10.64 33.32
C GLY A 17 45.43 -9.68 32.36
N ALA A 18 45.60 -10.10 31.10
CA ALA A 18 45.92 -9.20 30.00
C ALA A 18 44.68 -8.38 29.67
N GLU A 19 44.77 -7.06 29.85
CA GLU A 19 43.75 -6.11 29.43
C GLU A 19 43.64 -6.12 27.89
N PRO A 20 42.44 -6.25 27.30
CA PRO A 20 42.30 -6.30 25.85
C PRO A 20 42.66 -4.95 25.24
N ALA A 21 43.45 -4.99 24.16
CA ALA A 21 43.83 -3.81 23.40
C ALA A 21 42.58 -3.00 22.96
N PRO A 22 42.64 -1.65 22.97
CA PRO A 22 41.52 -0.82 22.56
C PRO A 22 41.14 -1.13 21.11
N ALA A 23 39.84 -1.36 20.89
CA ALA A 23 39.28 -1.63 19.58
C ALA A 23 39.66 -0.49 18.60
N ALA A 24 40.12 -0.89 17.41
CA ALA A 24 40.35 0.06 16.32
C ALA A 24 39.06 0.85 16.04
N PRO A 25 39.15 2.15 15.71
CA PRO A 25 37.96 2.95 15.42
C PRO A 25 37.24 2.32 14.24
N VAL A 26 35.97 1.97 14.47
CA VAL A 26 35.06 1.48 13.43
C VAL A 26 34.86 2.64 12.46
N THR A 27 35.52 2.57 11.31
CA THR A 27 35.18 3.46 10.20
C THR A 27 33.75 3.16 9.84
N SER A 28 32.89 4.17 9.95
CA SER A 28 31.49 4.11 9.52
C SER A 28 31.46 3.50 8.13
N ASP A 29 30.84 2.32 8.01
CA ASP A 29 30.54 1.72 6.72
C ASP A 29 29.85 2.79 5.89
N THR A 30 30.51 3.24 4.83
CA THR A 30 29.87 4.00 3.78
C THR A 30 28.67 3.18 3.35
N VAL A 31 27.45 3.69 3.59
CA VAL A 31 26.24 3.19 2.95
C VAL A 31 26.52 3.25 1.45
N THR A 32 26.90 2.12 0.86
CA THR A 32 27.14 2.03 -0.57
C THR A 32 25.80 2.36 -1.21
N THR A 33 25.67 3.56 -1.79
CA THR A 33 24.53 3.91 -2.63
C THR A 33 24.38 2.80 -3.65
N ALA A 34 23.24 2.11 -3.63
CA ALA A 34 22.97 1.02 -4.56
C ALA A 34 23.21 1.54 -5.98
N ALA A 35 24.02 0.80 -6.75
CA ALA A 35 24.38 1.22 -8.09
C ALA A 35 23.11 1.52 -8.90
N ALA A 36 23.06 2.73 -9.48
CA ALA A 36 21.98 3.16 -10.32
C ALA A 36 21.74 2.15 -11.46
N THR A 37 20.48 1.79 -11.72
CA THR A 37 20.18 0.89 -12.85
C THR A 37 20.60 1.53 -14.17
N PRO A 38 20.85 0.72 -15.23
CA PRO A 38 21.29 1.28 -16.51
C PRO A 38 20.33 2.33 -17.10
N GLY A 39 19.05 2.33 -16.73
CA GLY A 39 18.07 3.33 -17.13
C GLY A 39 18.18 4.69 -16.42
N CYS A 40 18.90 4.78 -15.30
CA CYS A 40 19.07 6.05 -14.59
C CYS A 40 19.82 7.09 -15.43
N GLY A 41 19.33 8.32 -15.40
CA GLY A 41 19.83 9.47 -16.16
C GLY A 41 19.45 9.47 -17.64
N LYS A 42 18.81 8.42 -18.16
CA LYS A 42 18.41 8.31 -19.58
C LYS A 42 16.99 8.81 -19.79
N ALA A 43 16.71 9.32 -20.99
CA ALA A 43 15.33 9.56 -21.42
C ALA A 43 14.65 8.20 -21.60
N PRO A 44 13.55 7.90 -20.88
CA PRO A 44 12.92 6.58 -20.94
C PRO A 44 12.28 6.36 -22.31
N THR A 45 12.28 5.13 -22.80
CA THR A 45 11.49 4.69 -23.98
C THR A 45 10.21 3.98 -23.57
N LEU A 46 10.19 3.33 -22.41
CA LEU A 46 9.00 2.73 -21.82
C LEU A 46 8.03 3.83 -21.37
N ARG A 47 6.74 3.54 -21.51
CA ARG A 47 5.61 4.40 -21.10
C ARG A 47 4.64 3.57 -20.29
N SER A 48 3.77 4.22 -19.51
CA SER A 48 2.63 3.53 -18.92
C SER A 48 1.77 2.88 -20.03
N GLY A 49 1.31 1.66 -19.81
CA GLY A 49 0.51 0.90 -20.78
C GLY A 49 0.94 -0.55 -20.92
N THR A 50 0.36 -1.23 -21.91
CA THR A 50 0.64 -2.64 -22.20
C THR A 50 1.92 -2.79 -23.02
N HIS A 51 2.79 -3.67 -22.57
CA HIS A 51 4.04 -4.04 -23.23
C HIS A 51 4.07 -5.54 -23.47
N THR A 52 4.84 -5.94 -24.49
CA THR A 52 5.06 -7.35 -24.84
C THR A 52 6.56 -7.64 -24.87
N ILE A 53 6.97 -8.78 -24.31
CA ILE A 53 8.34 -9.30 -24.35
C ILE A 53 8.30 -10.75 -24.87
N GLN A 54 9.34 -11.13 -25.61
CA GLN A 54 9.57 -12.52 -26.03
C GLN A 54 10.33 -13.26 -24.93
N THR A 55 9.77 -14.35 -24.41
CA THR A 55 10.46 -15.21 -23.42
C THR A 55 10.14 -16.67 -23.69
N GLY A 56 11.17 -17.52 -23.77
CA GLY A 56 10.98 -18.96 -24.03
C GLY A 56 10.24 -19.26 -25.35
N GLY A 57 10.43 -18.40 -26.38
CA GLY A 57 9.73 -18.53 -27.66
C GLY A 57 8.25 -18.12 -27.65
N LYS A 58 7.76 -17.50 -26.56
CA LYS A 58 6.38 -17.04 -26.40
C LYS A 58 6.31 -15.52 -26.28
N ASN A 59 5.27 -14.92 -26.86
CA ASN A 59 4.90 -13.54 -26.61
C ASN A 59 4.22 -13.46 -25.24
N ARG A 60 4.80 -12.70 -24.31
CA ARG A 60 4.24 -12.46 -22.98
C ARG A 60 3.97 -10.98 -22.78
N SER A 61 2.86 -10.64 -22.14
CA SER A 61 2.44 -9.25 -21.95
C SER A 61 2.38 -8.85 -20.48
N PHE A 62 2.58 -7.57 -20.22
CA PHE A 62 2.40 -6.97 -18.91
C PHE A 62 1.93 -5.52 -19.05
N ILE A 63 1.23 -5.02 -18.04
CA ILE A 63 0.91 -3.60 -17.91
C ILE A 63 1.95 -2.95 -17.00
N LEU A 64 2.58 -1.90 -17.52
CA LEU A 64 3.48 -1.04 -16.79
C LEU A 64 2.74 0.23 -16.35
N SER A 65 2.86 0.62 -15.10
CA SER A 65 2.43 1.92 -14.59
C SER A 65 3.65 2.67 -14.07
N ILE A 66 4.08 3.68 -14.82
CA ILE A 66 5.16 4.59 -14.48
C ILE A 66 4.54 5.83 -13.81
N PRO A 67 5.18 6.42 -12.78
CA PRO A 67 4.80 7.73 -12.25
C PRO A 67 4.55 8.78 -13.33
N ASP A 68 3.44 9.52 -13.22
CA ASP A 68 3.14 10.63 -14.15
C ASP A 68 4.24 11.70 -14.19
N ASN A 69 4.92 11.92 -13.07
CA ASN A 69 6.06 12.83 -12.90
C ASN A 69 7.39 12.07 -12.78
N TYR A 70 7.54 10.97 -13.51
CA TYR A 70 8.75 10.14 -13.49
C TYR A 70 10.03 10.96 -13.61
N ASN A 71 10.97 10.68 -12.71
CA ASN A 71 12.26 11.35 -12.64
C ASN A 71 13.36 10.32 -12.88
N ASN A 72 14.08 10.45 -13.99
CA ASN A 72 15.12 9.50 -14.37
C ASN A 72 16.39 9.56 -13.50
N THR A 73 16.54 10.53 -12.61
CA THR A 73 17.63 10.56 -11.61
C THR A 73 17.17 10.11 -10.23
N TYR A 74 15.87 9.90 -10.04
CA TYR A 74 15.31 9.35 -8.81
C TYR A 74 15.16 7.83 -8.95
N GLN A 75 15.76 7.06 -8.05
CA GLN A 75 15.63 5.61 -8.06
C GLN A 75 14.25 5.22 -7.53
N HIS A 76 13.36 4.84 -8.44
CA HIS A 76 11.98 4.50 -8.12
C HIS A 76 11.86 3.07 -7.56
N ARG A 77 10.94 2.85 -6.61
CA ARG A 77 10.55 1.51 -6.17
C ARG A 77 9.93 0.74 -7.33
N LEU A 78 10.12 -0.58 -7.37
CA LEU A 78 9.53 -1.45 -8.39
C LEU A 78 8.66 -2.52 -7.73
N VAL A 79 7.37 -2.54 -8.05
CA VAL A 79 6.38 -3.42 -7.42
C VAL A 79 5.67 -4.29 -8.46
N PHE A 80 5.74 -5.61 -8.30
CA PHE A 80 5.04 -6.57 -9.15
C PHE A 80 3.77 -7.07 -8.47
N GLY A 81 2.61 -6.87 -9.11
CA GLY A 81 1.31 -7.41 -8.71
C GLY A 81 0.89 -8.58 -9.60
N PHE A 82 0.79 -9.78 -9.02
CA PHE A 82 0.40 -10.99 -9.75
C PHE A 82 -1.08 -11.31 -9.56
N HIS A 83 -1.81 -11.61 -10.64
CA HIS A 83 -3.23 -11.93 -10.59
C HIS A 83 -3.50 -13.36 -10.08
N TRP A 84 -4.72 -13.64 -9.64
CA TRP A 84 -5.18 -14.97 -9.23
C TRP A 84 -5.48 -15.88 -10.43
N LEU A 85 -5.81 -17.15 -10.18
CA LEU A 85 -6.20 -18.09 -11.24
C LEU A 85 -7.52 -17.64 -11.90
N GLY A 86 -7.51 -17.50 -13.22
CA GLY A 86 -8.63 -16.94 -14.00
C GLY A 86 -8.64 -15.41 -14.05
N GLY A 87 -7.80 -14.74 -13.27
CA GLY A 87 -7.64 -13.28 -13.30
C GLY A 87 -6.75 -12.79 -14.45
N THR A 88 -6.63 -11.48 -14.58
CA THR A 88 -5.81 -10.84 -15.64
C THR A 88 -4.96 -9.68 -15.14
N MET A 89 -3.96 -9.31 -15.93
CA MET A 89 -3.16 -8.10 -15.70
C MET A 89 -4.01 -6.83 -15.67
N ASP A 90 -5.09 -6.75 -16.45
CA ASP A 90 -6.00 -5.60 -16.47
C ASP A 90 -6.73 -5.44 -15.14
N GLN A 91 -7.15 -6.55 -14.52
CA GLN A 91 -7.81 -6.50 -13.22
C GLN A 91 -6.84 -6.06 -12.12
N VAL A 92 -5.57 -6.50 -12.16
CA VAL A 92 -4.56 -6.01 -11.21
C VAL A 92 -4.25 -4.54 -11.46
N ALA A 93 -3.93 -4.16 -12.70
CA ALA A 93 -3.52 -2.80 -13.04
C ALA A 93 -4.65 -1.77 -12.85
N GLY A 94 -5.89 -2.17 -13.14
CA GLY A 94 -7.09 -1.34 -13.02
C GLY A 94 -7.77 -1.40 -11.65
N GLY A 95 -7.42 -2.38 -10.80
CA GLY A 95 -8.02 -2.61 -9.48
C GLY A 95 -9.37 -3.33 -9.52
N GLY A 96 -9.70 -3.97 -10.64
CA GLY A 96 -10.91 -4.77 -10.80
C GLY A 96 -12.19 -3.98 -10.53
N SER A 97 -13.10 -4.56 -9.76
CA SER A 97 -14.40 -3.94 -9.41
C SER A 97 -14.28 -2.71 -8.52
N ASP A 98 -13.23 -2.61 -7.69
CA ASP A 98 -12.97 -1.42 -6.88
C ASP A 98 -12.38 -0.27 -7.71
N GLY A 99 -11.85 -0.55 -8.90
CA GLY A 99 -11.26 0.44 -9.80
C GLY A 99 -9.95 1.03 -9.24
N ALA A 100 -9.64 2.26 -9.65
CA ALA A 100 -8.32 2.87 -9.44
C ALA A 100 -7.84 2.92 -7.97
N VAL A 101 -8.76 2.95 -7.01
CA VAL A 101 -8.46 2.91 -5.56
C VAL A 101 -7.79 1.59 -5.13
N TYR A 102 -7.96 0.53 -5.92
CA TYR A 102 -7.37 -0.78 -5.67
C TYR A 102 -6.41 -1.24 -6.78
N ALA A 103 -6.06 -0.35 -7.70
CA ALA A 103 -5.03 -0.62 -8.71
C ALA A 103 -3.72 -1.09 -8.04
N HIS A 104 -3.17 -2.19 -8.55
CA HIS A 104 -2.02 -2.90 -7.99
C HIS A 104 -2.20 -3.23 -6.50
N TYR A 105 -3.33 -3.85 -6.16
CA TYR A 105 -3.73 -4.16 -4.77
C TYR A 105 -3.77 -2.92 -3.86
N GLY A 106 -4.10 -1.76 -4.43
CA GLY A 106 -4.17 -0.46 -3.75
C GLY A 106 -2.81 0.22 -3.53
N LEU A 107 -1.70 -0.45 -3.81
CA LEU A 107 -0.37 0.11 -3.56
C LEU A 107 -0.04 1.30 -4.47
N LYS A 108 -0.65 1.38 -5.67
CA LYS A 108 -0.45 2.52 -6.57
C LYS A 108 -0.85 3.83 -5.91
N GLN A 109 -2.01 3.87 -5.27
CA GLN A 109 -2.50 5.04 -4.56
C GLN A 109 -1.60 5.38 -3.36
N LEU A 110 -1.23 4.36 -2.57
CA LEU A 110 -0.39 4.53 -1.37
C LEU A 110 1.01 5.04 -1.69
N SER A 111 1.54 4.69 -2.86
CA SER A 111 2.84 5.20 -3.31
C SER A 111 2.86 6.70 -3.60
N ASN A 112 1.70 7.37 -3.64
CA ASN A 112 1.58 8.78 -4.01
C ASN A 112 2.31 9.10 -5.34
N ASN A 113 2.13 8.22 -6.33
CA ASN A 113 2.73 8.34 -7.66
C ASN A 113 4.28 8.34 -7.65
N THR A 114 4.93 7.64 -6.71
CA THR A 114 6.40 7.59 -6.62
C THR A 114 7.02 6.24 -7.02
N ALA A 115 6.20 5.21 -7.24
CA ALA A 115 6.66 3.86 -7.55
C ALA A 115 6.26 3.42 -8.97
N ILE A 116 7.08 2.54 -9.55
CA ILE A 116 6.78 1.85 -10.80
C ILE A 116 6.07 0.54 -10.45
N PHE A 117 4.93 0.29 -11.10
CA PHE A 117 4.14 -0.93 -10.91
C PHE A 117 4.08 -1.77 -12.17
N VAL A 118 4.08 -3.08 -11.98
CA VAL A 118 4.01 -4.07 -13.04
C VAL A 118 2.89 -5.05 -12.73
N ALA A 119 1.96 -5.22 -13.66
CA ALA A 119 0.96 -6.28 -13.63
C ALA A 119 1.21 -7.23 -14.80
N PRO A 120 1.85 -8.39 -14.58
CA PRO A 120 2.13 -9.34 -15.66
C PRO A 120 0.95 -10.24 -15.96
N GLN A 121 0.83 -10.68 -17.22
CA GLN A 121 -0.18 -11.66 -17.65
C GLN A 121 0.40 -13.09 -17.62
N GLY A 122 -0.20 -13.93 -16.78
CA GLY A 122 0.06 -15.36 -16.71
C GLY A 122 -0.49 -16.10 -17.94
N LEU A 123 0.16 -17.21 -18.31
CA LEU A 123 -0.35 -18.09 -19.38
C LEU A 123 -1.64 -18.77 -18.92
N ASN A 124 -2.63 -18.85 -19.81
CA ASN A 124 -3.95 -19.44 -19.50
C ASN A 124 -4.60 -18.81 -18.25
N ASN A 125 -4.35 -17.52 -18.00
CA ASN A 125 -4.76 -16.80 -16.80
C ASN A 125 -4.32 -17.48 -15.50
N GLY A 126 -3.13 -18.07 -15.49
CA GLY A 126 -2.54 -18.68 -14.30
C GLY A 126 -1.01 -18.63 -14.30
N TRP A 127 -0.43 -19.22 -13.25
CA TRP A 127 1.01 -19.20 -12.96
C TRP A 127 1.56 -20.62 -12.85
N GLY A 128 1.19 -21.49 -13.79
CA GLY A 128 1.62 -22.89 -13.78
C GLY A 128 3.14 -23.06 -13.79
N ASN A 129 3.87 -22.06 -14.29
CA ASN A 129 5.33 -21.94 -14.22
C ASN A 129 6.07 -23.23 -14.62
N SER A 130 5.63 -23.86 -15.70
CA SER A 130 6.24 -25.09 -16.21
C SER A 130 7.68 -24.81 -16.66
N GLY A 131 8.65 -25.58 -16.16
CA GLY A 131 10.06 -25.37 -16.47
C GLY A 131 10.62 -24.00 -16.05
N GLY A 132 9.96 -23.28 -15.13
CA GLY A 132 10.39 -21.94 -14.70
C GLY A 132 10.04 -20.80 -15.66
N GLU A 133 9.12 -21.03 -16.62
CA GLU A 133 8.81 -20.06 -17.67
C GLU A 133 8.25 -18.72 -17.16
N ASP A 134 7.48 -18.72 -16.07
CA ASP A 134 6.93 -17.50 -15.49
C ASP A 134 7.98 -16.76 -14.66
N VAL A 135 8.87 -17.48 -13.98
CA VAL A 135 10.03 -16.88 -13.28
C VAL A 135 10.95 -16.20 -14.31
N ASN A 136 11.27 -16.89 -15.40
CA ASN A 136 12.09 -16.32 -16.48
C ASN A 136 11.40 -15.11 -17.15
N PHE A 137 10.06 -15.12 -17.23
CA PHE A 137 9.31 -13.96 -17.70
C PHE A 137 9.48 -12.75 -16.77
N VAL A 138 9.47 -12.95 -15.45
CA VAL A 138 9.74 -11.90 -14.47
C VAL A 138 11.16 -11.37 -14.58
N ASP A 139 12.16 -12.25 -14.72
CA ASP A 139 13.56 -11.84 -14.94
C ASP A 139 13.69 -10.96 -16.19
N ALA A 140 13.01 -11.32 -17.28
CA ALA A 140 13.02 -10.55 -18.53
C ALA A 140 12.31 -9.18 -18.38
N MET A 141 11.21 -9.10 -17.64
CA MET A 141 10.55 -7.83 -17.32
C MET A 141 11.46 -6.92 -16.49
N ILE A 142 12.07 -7.44 -15.42
CA ILE A 142 13.01 -6.68 -14.58
C ILE A 142 14.13 -6.12 -15.46
N LYS A 143 14.75 -6.97 -16.28
CA LYS A 143 15.82 -6.51 -17.19
C LYS A 143 15.33 -5.40 -18.12
N ARG A 144 14.21 -5.61 -18.82
CA ARG A 144 13.69 -4.60 -19.77
C ARG A 144 13.37 -3.27 -19.10
N ILE A 145 12.81 -3.32 -17.89
CA ILE A 145 12.46 -2.15 -17.09
C ILE A 145 13.73 -1.43 -16.63
N GLU A 146 14.70 -2.14 -16.07
CA GLU A 146 15.89 -1.52 -15.47
C GLU A 146 16.92 -1.04 -16.49
N ASP A 147 16.92 -1.62 -17.69
CA ASP A 147 17.70 -1.11 -18.81
C ASP A 147 17.22 0.30 -19.24
N ASP A 148 15.97 0.67 -18.94
CA ASP A 148 15.28 1.84 -19.48
C ASP A 148 14.83 2.86 -18.41
N LEU A 149 14.49 2.37 -17.21
CA LEU A 149 13.99 3.15 -16.08
C LEU A 149 14.97 3.11 -14.89
N CYS A 150 14.92 4.17 -14.08
CA CYS A 150 15.71 4.35 -12.89
C CYS A 150 15.01 3.68 -11.71
N VAL A 151 15.51 2.51 -11.33
CA VAL A 151 14.91 1.66 -10.29
C VAL A 151 15.86 1.57 -9.11
N ASP A 152 15.30 1.61 -7.91
CA ASP A 152 16.03 1.21 -6.70
C ASP A 152 15.97 -0.32 -6.59
N THR A 153 17.11 -0.95 -6.89
CA THR A 153 17.23 -2.42 -6.87
C THR A 153 17.11 -3.00 -5.46
N THR A 154 17.28 -2.18 -4.42
CA THR A 154 17.08 -2.56 -3.01
C THR A 154 15.63 -2.43 -2.57
N GLN A 155 14.75 -1.92 -3.44
CA GLN A 155 13.32 -1.73 -3.18
C GLN A 155 12.46 -2.33 -4.30
N ARG A 156 12.79 -3.58 -4.66
CA ARG A 156 11.95 -4.44 -5.49
C ARG A 156 11.03 -5.28 -4.64
N PHE A 157 9.75 -5.29 -4.97
CA PHE A 157 8.72 -6.00 -4.21
C PHE A 157 7.84 -6.83 -5.13
N SER A 158 7.31 -7.94 -4.60
CA SER A 158 6.28 -8.72 -5.28
C SER A 158 5.13 -9.07 -4.34
N LEU A 159 3.90 -8.99 -4.85
CA LEU A 159 2.73 -9.49 -4.16
C LEU A 159 1.71 -10.10 -5.11
N GLY A 160 0.81 -10.91 -4.54
CA GLY A 160 -0.37 -11.34 -5.25
C GLY A 160 -1.34 -12.11 -4.35
N PHE A 161 -2.52 -12.34 -4.90
CA PHE A 161 -3.58 -13.14 -4.28
C PHE A 161 -3.66 -14.54 -4.89
N SER A 162 -3.92 -15.54 -4.05
CA SER A 162 -4.15 -16.93 -4.45
C SER A 162 -2.97 -17.43 -5.30
N TYR A 163 -3.23 -17.83 -6.54
CA TYR A 163 -2.21 -18.20 -7.52
C TYR A 163 -1.12 -17.12 -7.75
N GLY A 164 -1.46 -15.83 -7.64
CA GLY A 164 -0.47 -14.75 -7.70
C GLY A 164 0.38 -14.63 -6.44
N GLY A 165 -0.18 -14.97 -5.28
CA GLY A 165 0.58 -15.06 -4.02
C GLY A 165 1.57 -16.22 -4.05
N ALA A 166 1.15 -17.35 -4.62
CA ALA A 166 2.01 -18.48 -4.90
C ALA A 166 3.14 -18.17 -5.89
N MET A 167 2.86 -17.37 -6.93
CA MET A 167 3.89 -16.87 -7.85
C MET A 167 4.93 -16.01 -7.12
N SER A 168 4.47 -15.10 -6.24
CA SER A 168 5.37 -14.28 -5.41
C SER A 168 6.27 -15.14 -4.50
N ILE A 169 5.73 -16.21 -3.92
CA ILE A 169 6.50 -17.18 -3.13
C ILE A 169 7.53 -17.91 -3.99
N SER A 170 7.13 -18.35 -5.19
CA SER A 170 8.02 -19.01 -6.16
C SER A 170 9.19 -18.10 -6.57
N LEU A 171 8.97 -16.79 -6.70
CA LEU A 171 10.02 -15.80 -6.95
C LEU A 171 10.95 -15.63 -5.76
N ALA A 172 10.45 -15.41 -4.54
CA ALA A 172 11.29 -15.30 -3.35
C ALA A 172 12.16 -16.55 -3.14
N CYS A 173 11.59 -17.71 -3.48
CA CYS A 173 12.25 -19.00 -3.46
C CYS A 173 13.40 -19.13 -4.47
N SER A 174 13.12 -18.83 -5.73
CA SER A 174 14.02 -19.09 -6.86
C SER A 174 14.98 -17.93 -7.14
N ARG A 175 14.69 -16.73 -6.61
CA ARG A 175 15.42 -15.48 -6.79
C ARG A 175 15.55 -14.70 -5.46
N PRO A 176 16.10 -15.32 -4.39
CA PRO A 176 16.05 -14.76 -3.03
C PRO A 176 16.82 -13.44 -2.86
N THR A 177 17.69 -13.08 -3.82
CA THR A 177 18.45 -11.83 -3.81
C THR A 177 17.84 -10.74 -4.69
N VAL A 178 16.80 -11.05 -5.46
CA VAL A 178 16.21 -10.11 -6.43
C VAL A 178 15.19 -9.21 -5.77
N PHE A 179 14.33 -9.75 -4.91
CA PHE A 179 13.27 -9.00 -4.22
C PHE A 179 13.68 -8.67 -2.79
N ARG A 180 13.46 -7.42 -2.39
CA ARG A 180 13.67 -6.93 -1.04
C ARG A 180 12.68 -7.56 -0.06
N ALA A 181 11.42 -7.67 -0.46
CA ALA A 181 10.35 -8.26 0.33
C ALA A 181 9.21 -8.78 -0.56
N ILE A 182 8.46 -9.77 -0.07
CA ILE A 182 7.26 -10.28 -0.73
C ILE A 182 6.05 -10.31 0.21
N ALA A 183 4.84 -10.18 -0.36
CA ALA A 183 3.59 -10.38 0.36
C ALA A 183 2.73 -11.42 -0.36
N ALA A 184 2.29 -12.45 0.37
CA ALA A 184 1.47 -13.53 -0.18
C ALA A 184 0.09 -13.52 0.47
N ILE A 185 -0.95 -13.23 -0.34
CA ILE A 185 -2.34 -13.13 0.11
C ILE A 185 -3.07 -14.41 -0.25
N ALA A 186 -3.61 -15.11 0.74
CA ALA A 186 -4.35 -16.38 0.62
C ALA A 186 -3.66 -17.39 -0.32
N SER A 187 -2.34 -17.49 -0.24
CA SER A 187 -1.58 -18.33 -1.17
C SER A 187 -1.82 -19.82 -0.87
N PRO A 188 -2.20 -20.64 -1.88
CA PRO A 188 -2.41 -22.06 -1.67
C PRO A 188 -1.13 -22.86 -1.41
N GLY A 189 0.04 -22.22 -1.51
CA GLY A 189 1.34 -22.88 -1.53
C GLY A 189 2.15 -22.44 -2.73
N GLU A 190 3.33 -22.99 -2.88
CA GLU A 190 4.15 -22.81 -4.08
C GLU A 190 3.56 -23.58 -5.28
N ILE A 191 3.56 -22.98 -6.48
CA ILE A 191 3.07 -23.65 -7.69
C ILE A 191 4.18 -24.44 -8.39
N SER A 192 5.37 -23.87 -8.50
CA SER A 192 6.57 -24.58 -8.94
C SER A 192 7.83 -23.73 -8.72
N GLY A 193 8.98 -24.39 -8.64
CA GLY A 193 10.26 -23.72 -8.51
C GLY A 193 10.57 -23.32 -7.07
N CYS A 194 11.15 -24.24 -6.32
CA CYS A 194 11.86 -23.96 -5.07
C CYS A 194 12.54 -25.22 -4.56
N SER A 195 13.53 -25.71 -5.30
CA SER A 195 14.32 -26.89 -4.95
C SER A 195 15.20 -26.66 -3.70
N GLY A 196 14.57 -26.47 -2.54
CA GLY A 196 15.23 -26.28 -1.27
C GLY A 196 15.72 -24.85 -0.97
N GLY A 197 15.19 -23.81 -1.62
CA GLY A 197 15.58 -22.42 -1.33
C GLY A 197 15.44 -22.08 0.17
N THR A 198 16.58 -22.02 0.87
CA THR A 198 16.71 -21.69 2.30
C THR A 198 17.21 -20.27 2.54
N ALA A 199 17.53 -19.55 1.47
CA ALA A 199 17.97 -18.17 1.55
C ALA A 199 16.86 -17.29 2.15
N PRO A 200 17.22 -16.28 2.97
CA PRO A 200 16.26 -15.43 3.62
C PRO A 200 15.68 -14.40 2.65
N VAL A 201 14.38 -14.11 2.77
CA VAL A 201 13.66 -13.04 2.08
C VAL A 201 12.64 -12.46 3.04
N ALA A 202 12.53 -11.14 3.12
CA ALA A 202 11.50 -10.52 3.96
C ALA A 202 10.10 -10.96 3.47
N TYR A 203 9.31 -11.53 4.36
CA TYR A 203 8.04 -12.19 4.00
C TYR A 203 6.87 -11.67 4.83
N MET A 204 5.76 -11.37 4.16
CA MET A 204 4.45 -11.17 4.80
C MET A 204 3.46 -12.22 4.28
N GLY A 205 2.83 -12.95 5.19
CA GLY A 205 1.74 -13.87 4.89
C GLY A 205 0.41 -13.30 5.39
N ILE A 206 -0.60 -13.30 4.52
CA ILE A 206 -1.95 -12.80 4.82
C ILE A 206 -2.94 -13.91 4.47
N HIS A 207 -3.77 -14.36 5.41
CA HIS A 207 -4.55 -15.59 5.17
C HIS A 207 -5.82 -15.67 6.03
N GLY A 208 -6.93 -16.11 5.42
CA GLY A 208 -8.20 -16.29 6.14
C GLY A 208 -8.21 -17.56 6.98
N ILE A 209 -8.65 -17.48 8.24
CA ILE A 209 -8.73 -18.64 9.15
C ILE A 209 -9.79 -19.69 8.73
N SER A 210 -10.71 -19.31 7.85
CA SER A 210 -11.72 -20.21 7.27
C SER A 210 -11.38 -20.66 5.84
N ASP A 211 -10.22 -20.23 5.32
CA ASP A 211 -9.61 -20.77 4.10
C ASP A 211 -8.72 -22.01 4.44
N ASN A 212 -7.84 -22.41 3.53
CA ASN A 212 -6.79 -23.41 3.73
C ASN A 212 -5.63 -22.90 4.62
N ILE A 213 -5.93 -22.33 5.79
CA ILE A 213 -4.97 -21.67 6.70
C ILE A 213 -3.73 -22.51 7.02
N GLY A 214 -3.83 -23.85 6.99
CA GLY A 214 -2.69 -24.75 7.14
C GLY A 214 -1.58 -24.51 6.11
N SER A 215 -1.93 -24.20 4.86
CA SER A 215 -0.94 -23.85 3.82
C SER A 215 -0.27 -22.51 4.14
N GLY A 216 -1.04 -21.49 4.53
CA GLY A 216 -0.50 -20.20 4.94
C GLY A 216 0.47 -20.32 6.12
N ARG A 217 0.11 -21.10 7.14
CA ARG A 217 0.98 -21.40 8.29
C ARG A 217 2.27 -22.12 7.87
N GLY A 218 2.19 -23.12 6.98
CA GLY A 218 3.38 -23.81 6.47
C GLY A 218 4.33 -22.88 5.71
N GLN A 219 3.80 -21.96 4.92
CA GLN A 219 4.58 -20.96 4.19
C GLN A 219 5.21 -19.92 5.12
N ARG A 220 4.47 -19.44 6.13
CA ARG A 220 5.00 -18.61 7.21
C ARG A 220 6.16 -19.30 7.93
N ASP A 221 5.96 -20.54 8.37
CA ASP A 221 6.95 -21.29 9.16
C ASP A 221 8.25 -21.53 8.38
N ARG A 222 8.16 -21.67 7.05
CA ARG A 222 9.33 -21.69 6.18
C ARG A 222 10.17 -20.42 6.32
N TRP A 223 9.55 -19.25 6.21
CA TRP A 223 10.28 -17.98 6.27
C TRP A 223 10.72 -17.63 7.70
N VAL A 224 9.98 -18.06 8.72
CA VAL A 224 10.45 -18.02 10.12
C VAL A 224 11.78 -18.76 10.24
N ARG A 225 11.90 -19.97 9.66
CA ARG A 225 13.17 -20.72 9.65
C ARG A 225 14.24 -20.05 8.78
N ASN A 226 13.93 -19.75 7.53
CA ASN A 226 14.90 -19.19 6.57
C ASN A 226 15.48 -17.84 7.06
N ASN A 227 14.65 -17.01 7.68
CA ASN A 227 15.04 -15.68 8.17
C ASN A 227 15.61 -15.71 9.59
N GLY A 228 15.71 -16.89 10.23
CA GLY A 228 16.27 -17.06 11.56
C GLY A 228 15.43 -16.43 12.68
N CYS A 229 14.11 -16.28 12.48
CA CYS A 229 13.21 -15.72 13.47
C CYS A 229 13.01 -16.65 14.67
N THR A 230 12.68 -16.09 15.84
CA THR A 230 12.27 -16.87 17.00
C THR A 230 10.95 -17.57 16.71
N VAL A 231 10.90 -18.89 16.91
CA VAL A 231 9.67 -19.68 16.77
C VAL A 231 8.64 -19.18 17.78
N GLN A 232 7.47 -18.80 17.27
CA GLN A 232 6.36 -18.21 18.04
C GLN A 232 5.05 -18.81 17.53
N ASN A 233 4.04 -18.82 18.40
CA ASN A 233 2.67 -19.14 18.03
C ASN A 233 1.85 -17.84 17.96
N PRO A 234 1.86 -17.12 16.83
CA PRO A 234 1.17 -15.85 16.71
C PRO A 234 -0.34 -16.04 16.91
N PRO A 235 -1.02 -15.14 17.62
CA PRO A 235 -2.46 -15.21 17.77
C PRO A 235 -3.16 -15.09 16.41
N GLU A 236 -4.25 -15.82 16.26
CA GLU A 236 -5.17 -15.69 15.13
C GLU A 236 -6.52 -15.19 15.65
N PRO A 237 -7.29 -14.42 14.84
CA PRO A 237 -8.59 -13.94 15.26
C PRO A 237 -9.57 -15.10 15.52
N ALA A 238 -10.52 -14.89 16.42
CA ALA A 238 -11.59 -15.83 16.65
C ALA A 238 -12.58 -15.82 15.47
N ARG A 239 -13.18 -16.97 15.16
CA ARG A 239 -14.28 -17.05 14.19
C ARG A 239 -15.47 -16.21 14.67
N GLY A 240 -16.02 -15.39 13.79
CA GLY A 240 -17.10 -14.45 14.07
C GLY A 240 -16.66 -13.12 14.70
N SER A 241 -15.34 -12.89 14.86
CA SER A 241 -14.81 -11.61 15.35
C SER A 241 -14.90 -10.50 14.30
N ASN A 242 -14.90 -10.85 13.00
CA ASN A 242 -14.80 -9.90 11.88
C ASN A 242 -13.57 -8.99 12.01
N THR A 243 -12.46 -9.51 12.51
CA THR A 243 -11.21 -8.76 12.70
C THR A 243 -10.03 -9.50 12.07
N HIS A 244 -8.92 -8.78 11.89
CA HIS A 244 -7.61 -9.36 11.64
C HIS A 244 -6.67 -9.15 12.83
N ILE A 245 -5.59 -9.92 12.86
CA ILE A 245 -4.48 -9.72 13.79
C ILE A 245 -3.19 -9.73 12.98
N THR A 246 -2.40 -8.67 13.06
CA THR A 246 -1.06 -8.61 12.44
C THR A 246 0.01 -8.84 13.50
N THR A 247 0.86 -9.85 13.30
CA THR A 247 1.98 -10.16 14.19
C THR A 247 3.31 -10.08 13.43
N ALA A 248 4.22 -9.23 13.90
CA ALA A 248 5.62 -9.25 13.46
C ALA A 248 6.40 -10.24 14.32
N TYR A 249 7.11 -11.16 13.68
CA TYR A 249 7.97 -12.11 14.38
C TYR A 249 9.21 -11.42 14.94
N SER A 250 9.55 -11.73 16.18
CA SER A 250 10.79 -11.30 16.84
C SER A 250 11.98 -12.19 16.49
N GLY A 251 13.19 -11.70 16.75
CA GLY A 251 14.44 -12.44 16.59
C GLY A 251 14.87 -12.71 15.15
N CYS A 252 14.16 -12.20 14.15
CA CYS A 252 14.53 -12.35 12.74
C CYS A 252 15.87 -11.68 12.45
N ARG A 253 16.64 -12.24 11.50
CA ARG A 253 17.85 -11.62 10.96
C ARG A 253 17.51 -10.21 10.43
N THR A 254 18.36 -9.23 10.77
CA THR A 254 18.24 -7.85 10.28
C THR A 254 18.07 -7.81 8.76
N GLY A 255 17.07 -7.05 8.29
CA GLY A 255 16.73 -6.97 6.88
C GLY A 255 15.74 -8.03 6.38
N TYR A 256 15.47 -9.08 7.15
CA TYR A 256 14.59 -10.19 6.73
C TYR A 256 13.42 -10.42 7.71
N PRO A 257 12.56 -9.41 7.95
CA PRO A 257 11.41 -9.59 8.84
C PRO A 257 10.42 -10.62 8.31
N VAL A 258 9.67 -11.24 9.23
CA VAL A 258 8.50 -12.06 8.93
C VAL A 258 7.29 -11.44 9.60
N VAL A 259 6.22 -11.21 8.83
CA VAL A 259 4.93 -10.71 9.32
C VAL A 259 3.83 -11.70 8.97
N TRP A 260 2.94 -11.97 9.92
CA TRP A 260 1.80 -12.86 9.76
C TRP A 260 0.51 -12.10 10.09
N ALA A 261 -0.40 -12.00 9.13
CA ALA A 261 -1.66 -11.26 9.25
C ALA A 261 -2.88 -12.16 8.93
N PRO A 262 -3.25 -13.08 9.83
CA PRO A 262 -4.48 -13.86 9.72
C PRO A 262 -5.72 -13.00 9.94
N PHE A 263 -6.81 -13.34 9.26
CA PHE A 263 -8.10 -12.65 9.40
C PHE A 263 -9.28 -13.62 9.52
N ASP A 264 -10.35 -13.15 10.17
CA ASP A 264 -11.61 -13.88 10.25
C ASP A 264 -12.36 -13.81 8.91
N GLY A 265 -12.06 -14.77 8.02
CA GLY A 265 -12.64 -14.83 6.69
C GLY A 265 -12.15 -16.03 5.89
N GLY A 266 -12.60 -16.11 4.64
CA GLY A 266 -12.30 -17.18 3.70
C GLY A 266 -11.19 -16.81 2.71
N HIS A 267 -11.31 -17.33 1.48
CA HIS A 267 -10.37 -17.07 0.39
C HIS A 267 -10.62 -15.68 -0.23
N GLN A 268 -10.03 -14.64 0.36
CA GLN A 268 -10.29 -13.23 0.03
C GLN A 268 -8.98 -12.47 -0.18
N GLN A 269 -8.96 -11.54 -1.14
CA GLN A 269 -7.85 -10.62 -1.39
C GLN A 269 -8.00 -9.28 -0.67
N GLY A 270 -9.25 -8.83 -0.47
CA GLY A 270 -9.56 -7.54 0.15
C GLY A 270 -10.55 -7.67 1.32
N PRO A 271 -10.27 -8.48 2.35
CA PRO A 271 -11.14 -8.58 3.53
C PRO A 271 -11.30 -7.22 4.23
N VAL A 272 -12.47 -7.00 4.83
CA VAL A 272 -12.83 -5.76 5.51
C VAL A 272 -13.24 -6.05 6.95
N ASP A 273 -12.54 -5.45 7.91
CA ASP A 273 -12.88 -5.59 9.32
C ASP A 273 -14.26 -4.99 9.64
N GLY A 274 -14.92 -5.56 10.65
CA GLY A 274 -16.28 -5.22 11.05
C GLY A 274 -17.36 -5.72 10.09
N CYS A 275 -17.00 -6.51 9.07
CA CYS A 275 -17.92 -6.92 8.00
C CYS A 275 -17.70 -8.39 7.62
N ALA A 276 -18.58 -9.28 8.10
CA ALA A 276 -18.48 -10.72 7.86
C ALA A 276 -18.56 -11.07 6.37
N GLY A 277 -17.50 -11.68 5.82
CA GLY A 277 -17.45 -12.13 4.42
C GLY A 277 -17.44 -11.00 3.38
N CYS A 278 -17.32 -9.75 3.80
CA CYS A 278 -17.27 -8.61 2.89
C CYS A 278 -15.89 -8.51 2.23
N GLU A 279 -15.88 -8.11 0.97
CA GLU A 279 -14.66 -7.89 0.21
C GLU A 279 -14.74 -6.56 -0.54
N SER A 280 -13.77 -5.68 -0.28
CA SER A 280 -13.59 -4.42 -0.98
C SER A 280 -12.16 -3.97 -0.82
N GLY A 281 -11.42 -3.92 -1.93
CA GLY A 281 -10.06 -3.40 -1.94
C GLY A 281 -9.99 -1.92 -1.53
N ALA A 282 -11.05 -1.15 -1.77
CA ALA A 282 -11.15 0.24 -1.30
C ALA A 282 -11.15 0.35 0.22
N ARG A 283 -11.81 -0.57 0.92
CA ARG A 283 -11.98 -0.56 2.39
C ARG A 283 -11.05 -1.50 3.13
N SER A 284 -10.33 -2.37 2.42
CA SER A 284 -9.48 -3.38 3.02
C SER A 284 -8.26 -2.78 3.70
N TRP A 285 -7.93 -3.30 4.88
CA TRP A 285 -6.71 -2.99 5.62
C TRP A 285 -5.45 -3.58 4.96
N VAL A 286 -5.60 -4.60 4.10
CA VAL A 286 -4.49 -5.37 3.49
C VAL A 286 -3.50 -4.45 2.77
N LYS A 287 -3.98 -3.51 1.95
CA LYS A 287 -3.11 -2.60 1.20
C LYS A 287 -2.20 -1.76 2.11
N GLY A 288 -2.72 -1.33 3.27
CA GLY A 288 -2.00 -0.53 4.25
C GLY A 288 -0.90 -1.34 4.93
N GLU A 289 -1.22 -2.55 5.38
CA GLU A 289 -0.24 -3.43 6.02
C GLU A 289 0.86 -3.88 5.04
N VAL A 290 0.51 -4.19 3.79
CA VAL A 290 1.51 -4.55 2.78
C VAL A 290 2.42 -3.36 2.45
N TRP A 291 1.87 -2.14 2.29
CA TRP A 291 2.69 -0.95 2.02
C TRP A 291 3.65 -0.65 3.16
N LYS A 292 3.15 -0.69 4.40
CA LYS A 292 3.95 -0.54 5.61
C LYS A 292 5.06 -1.58 5.68
N PHE A 293 4.75 -2.84 5.36
CA PHE A 293 5.73 -3.92 5.34
C PHE A 293 6.82 -3.72 4.29
N PHE A 294 6.46 -3.30 3.08
CA PHE A 294 7.43 -3.07 1.99
C PHE A 294 8.35 -1.89 2.26
N THR A 295 7.80 -0.78 2.75
CA THR A 295 8.54 0.50 2.78
C THR A 295 9.12 0.82 4.15
N GLY A 296 8.63 0.20 5.24
CA GLY A 296 8.94 0.62 6.60
C GLY A 296 8.37 2.01 6.95
N GLU A 297 7.77 2.70 5.98
CA GLU A 297 7.01 3.91 6.21
C GLU A 297 5.80 3.47 7.04
N GLN A 298 5.73 3.93 8.29
CA GLN A 298 4.45 4.14 8.95
C GLN A 298 3.77 5.32 8.23
N GLY A 299 3.49 5.15 6.94
CA GLY A 299 2.50 5.98 6.31
C GLY A 299 1.21 5.75 7.08
N PRO A 300 0.41 6.78 7.37
CA PRO A 300 -0.95 6.54 7.80
C PRO A 300 -1.53 5.56 6.77
N ILE A 301 -2.12 4.44 7.21
CA ILE A 301 -3.14 3.81 6.36
C ILE A 301 -4.06 5.00 6.06
N PRO A 302 -4.19 5.45 4.80
CA PRO A 302 -5.24 6.39 4.55
C PRO A 302 -6.52 5.55 4.67
N ASP A 303 -7.10 5.54 5.87
CA ASP A 303 -8.45 6.10 5.94
C ASP A 303 -8.40 7.31 5.03
N PRO A 304 -9.09 7.29 3.88
CA PRO A 304 -8.79 8.16 2.75
C PRO A 304 -8.58 9.57 3.30
N THR A 305 -7.33 10.08 3.31
CA THR A 305 -6.87 11.07 4.33
C THR A 305 -7.95 12.09 4.53
N THR A 306 -8.68 11.97 5.65
CA THR A 306 -9.77 12.88 5.88
C THR A 306 -9.12 14.20 6.23
N PHE A 307 -9.44 15.24 5.47
CA PHE A 307 -9.05 16.60 5.78
C PHE A 307 -10.31 17.42 5.97
N ARG A 308 -10.19 18.50 6.73
CA ARG A 308 -11.23 19.51 6.78
C ARG A 308 -10.92 20.57 5.75
N LEU A 309 -11.95 21.16 5.14
CA LEU A 309 -11.81 22.37 4.34
C LEU A 309 -12.10 23.57 5.23
N ARG A 310 -11.06 24.25 5.70
CA ARG A 310 -11.17 25.44 6.55
C ARG A 310 -11.22 26.70 5.69
N GLY A 311 -12.26 27.50 5.85
CA GLY A 311 -12.39 28.81 5.21
C GLY A 311 -11.42 29.83 5.83
N GLU A 312 -10.72 30.58 4.99
CA GLU A 312 -9.73 31.59 5.40
C GLU A 312 -10.39 32.72 6.21
N ALA A 313 -11.55 33.22 5.77
CA ALA A 313 -12.25 34.35 6.41
C ALA A 313 -12.74 34.05 7.84
N SER A 314 -13.24 32.85 8.10
CA SER A 314 -13.89 32.50 9.36
C SER A 314 -13.05 31.59 10.25
N SER A 315 -11.99 30.97 9.71
CA SER A 315 -11.27 29.86 10.33
C SER A 315 -12.16 28.65 10.69
N ARG A 316 -13.38 28.59 10.15
CA ARG A 316 -14.36 27.51 10.31
C ARG A 316 -14.30 26.53 9.15
N CYS A 317 -14.79 25.33 9.38
CA CYS A 317 -14.72 24.23 8.43
C CYS A 317 -16.03 24.08 7.65
N LEU A 318 -15.92 23.65 6.39
CA LEU A 318 -17.04 23.19 5.58
C LEU A 318 -17.69 21.99 6.29
N ASP A 319 -19.01 22.03 6.43
CA ASP A 319 -19.75 21.13 7.32
C ASP A 319 -21.08 20.70 6.67
N VAL A 320 -21.39 19.40 6.76
CA VAL A 320 -22.72 18.86 6.43
C VAL A 320 -23.69 19.21 7.54
N ASN A 321 -24.64 20.11 7.27
CA ASN A 321 -25.53 20.67 8.29
C ASN A 321 -26.21 19.60 9.14
N GLY A 322 -26.01 19.70 10.46
CA GLY A 322 -26.59 18.78 11.45
C GLY A 322 -26.07 17.35 11.37
N ALA A 323 -24.94 17.11 10.70
CA ALA A 323 -24.43 15.77 10.38
C ALA A 323 -25.50 14.85 9.78
N ASN A 324 -26.37 15.41 8.92
CA ASN A 324 -27.45 14.67 8.28
C ASN A 324 -26.98 14.07 6.96
N SER A 325 -26.91 12.74 6.87
CA SER A 325 -26.41 11.99 5.71
C SER A 325 -27.40 11.86 4.54
N ALA A 326 -28.60 12.46 4.62
CA ALA A 326 -29.57 12.44 3.53
C ALA A 326 -29.07 13.21 2.30
N SER A 327 -29.29 12.65 1.11
CA SER A 327 -29.02 13.34 -0.16
C SER A 327 -29.86 14.62 -0.23
N GLY A 328 -29.22 15.75 -0.51
CA GLY A 328 -29.85 17.07 -0.49
C GLY A 328 -29.54 17.90 0.75
N THR A 329 -28.90 17.33 1.78
CA THR A 329 -28.46 18.10 2.95
C THR A 329 -27.48 19.18 2.54
N GLN A 330 -27.73 20.40 3.00
CA GLN A 330 -26.99 21.59 2.59
C GLN A 330 -25.68 21.74 3.35
N MET A 331 -24.67 22.31 2.68
CA MET A 331 -23.39 22.65 3.28
C MET A 331 -23.44 23.98 4.02
N ILE A 332 -22.74 24.08 5.14
CA ILE A 332 -22.56 25.30 5.94
C ILE A 332 -21.09 25.44 6.35
N ILE A 333 -20.74 26.55 6.97
CA ILE A 333 -19.53 26.61 7.80
C ILE A 333 -19.86 26.40 9.27
N TRP A 334 -19.01 25.65 9.96
CA TRP A 334 -19.11 25.41 11.40
C TRP A 334 -17.73 25.32 12.04
N ASP A 335 -17.64 25.56 13.35
CA ASP A 335 -16.39 25.41 14.09
C ASP A 335 -15.76 24.04 13.82
N CYS A 336 -14.47 24.06 13.50
CA CYS A 336 -13.73 22.87 13.11
C CYS A 336 -13.69 21.87 14.26
N ASN A 337 -14.17 20.65 14.02
CA ASN A 337 -14.18 19.55 14.97
C ASN A 337 -13.73 18.25 14.29
N THR A 338 -13.86 17.11 14.98
CA THR A 338 -13.45 15.79 14.48
C THR A 338 -14.61 14.93 14.00
N GLY A 339 -15.84 15.46 13.99
CA GLY A 339 -17.04 14.77 13.53
C GLY A 339 -16.99 14.44 12.04
N ALA A 340 -17.57 13.29 11.66
CA ALA A 340 -17.53 12.76 10.29
C ALA A 340 -18.12 13.71 9.23
N ASN A 341 -18.98 14.64 9.64
CA ASN A 341 -19.62 15.67 8.81
C ASN A 341 -18.67 16.80 8.34
N GLN A 342 -17.42 16.82 8.82
CA GLN A 342 -16.37 17.72 8.35
C GLN A 342 -15.15 16.97 7.78
N GLN A 343 -15.19 15.64 7.75
CA GLN A 343 -14.07 14.79 7.34
C GLN A 343 -14.19 14.47 5.84
N PHE A 344 -13.51 15.27 5.01
CA PHE A 344 -13.54 15.13 3.56
C PHE A 344 -12.41 14.27 3.05
N THR A 345 -12.70 13.49 2.02
CA THR A 345 -11.72 12.67 1.34
C THR A 345 -11.75 12.98 -0.15
N VAL A 346 -10.66 12.72 -0.86
CA VAL A 346 -10.58 12.95 -2.30
C VAL A 346 -10.53 11.59 -3.02
N ASN A 347 -11.49 11.36 -3.91
CA ASN A 347 -11.47 10.25 -4.85
C ASN A 347 -11.52 10.79 -6.28
N GLY A 348 -10.37 10.85 -6.96
CA GLY A 348 -10.23 11.57 -8.22
C GLY A 348 -10.49 13.07 -8.02
N LYS A 349 -11.56 13.59 -8.63
CA LYS A 349 -12.05 14.97 -8.41
C LYS A 349 -13.26 15.06 -7.46
N ALA A 350 -13.76 13.93 -6.97
CA ALA A 350 -14.89 13.93 -6.03
C ALA A 350 -14.38 14.21 -4.61
N LEU A 351 -15.04 15.15 -3.94
CA LEU A 351 -14.86 15.40 -2.51
C LEU A 351 -15.94 14.61 -1.75
N GLN A 352 -15.55 13.57 -1.01
CA GLN A 352 -16.48 12.69 -0.32
C GLN A 352 -16.54 13.00 1.18
N VAL A 353 -17.74 12.95 1.76
CA VAL A 353 -17.98 13.17 3.18
C VAL A 353 -19.19 12.33 3.60
N MET A 354 -19.09 11.63 4.74
CA MET A 354 -20.17 10.76 5.26
C MET A 354 -20.75 9.75 4.24
N GLY A 355 -19.92 9.22 3.34
CA GLY A 355 -20.35 8.28 2.29
C GLY A 355 -21.12 8.92 1.13
N LYS A 356 -21.15 10.26 1.06
CA LYS A 356 -21.76 11.06 -0.02
C LYS A 356 -20.70 11.95 -0.68
N CYS A 357 -21.07 12.62 -1.76
CA CYS A 357 -20.20 13.53 -2.50
C CYS A 357 -20.67 14.98 -2.35
N LEU A 358 -19.73 15.91 -2.27
CA LEU A 358 -19.98 17.35 -2.38
C LEU A 358 -20.59 17.63 -3.76
N ASP A 359 -21.79 18.14 -3.78
CA ASP A 359 -22.65 18.23 -4.94
C ASP A 359 -23.09 19.68 -5.15
N MET A 360 -22.89 20.15 -6.37
CA MET A 360 -23.60 21.29 -6.90
C MET A 360 -24.79 20.76 -7.72
N PRO A 361 -26.03 21.24 -7.52
CA PRO A 361 -27.14 20.85 -8.39
C PRO A 361 -26.80 21.05 -9.88
N SER A 362 -27.24 20.13 -10.75
CA SER A 362 -26.85 20.14 -12.17
C SER A 362 -27.27 21.40 -12.93
N ASN A 363 -28.32 22.09 -12.47
CA ASN A 363 -28.82 23.36 -13.02
C ASN A 363 -28.35 24.59 -12.21
N ALA A 364 -27.29 24.46 -11.40
CA ALA A 364 -26.83 25.53 -10.53
C ALA A 364 -26.30 26.75 -11.30
N ALA A 365 -26.73 27.93 -10.85
CA ALA A 365 -26.16 29.23 -11.18
C ALA A 365 -25.49 29.84 -9.93
N ALA A 366 -24.79 30.97 -10.10
CA ALA A 366 -24.23 31.73 -8.98
C ALA A 366 -25.32 32.02 -7.92
N GLY A 367 -25.05 31.69 -6.66
CA GLY A 367 -25.99 31.80 -5.54
C GLY A 367 -26.63 30.46 -5.13
N THR A 368 -26.48 29.42 -5.96
CA THR A 368 -27.05 28.10 -5.65
C THR A 368 -26.34 27.48 -4.46
N ARG A 369 -27.10 26.90 -3.53
CA ARG A 369 -26.55 26.23 -2.35
C ARG A 369 -25.84 24.92 -2.73
N VAL A 370 -24.70 24.69 -2.10
CA VAL A 370 -23.97 23.42 -2.20
C VAL A 370 -24.56 22.43 -1.21
N ARG A 371 -24.62 21.16 -1.60
CA ARG A 371 -25.22 20.08 -0.82
C ARG A 371 -24.34 18.84 -0.85
N ILE A 372 -24.72 17.81 -0.12
CA ILE A 372 -24.24 16.44 -0.38
C ILE A 372 -25.27 15.67 -1.22
N TRP A 373 -24.80 14.73 -2.01
CA TRP A 373 -25.65 13.82 -2.77
C TRP A 373 -24.99 12.45 -2.92
N ASP A 374 -25.76 11.45 -3.33
CA ASP A 374 -25.22 10.16 -3.73
C ASP A 374 -24.12 10.33 -4.78
N CYS A 375 -22.97 9.71 -4.51
CA CYS A 375 -21.81 9.79 -5.37
C CYS A 375 -22.11 9.20 -6.75
N ASN A 376 -21.84 9.97 -7.79
CA ASN A 376 -21.90 9.56 -9.18
C ASN A 376 -20.71 10.14 -9.96
N SER A 377 -20.63 9.84 -11.26
CA SER A 377 -19.53 10.30 -12.12
C SER A 377 -19.76 11.68 -12.75
N GLY A 378 -20.86 12.36 -12.42
CA GLY A 378 -21.25 13.66 -12.98
C GLY A 378 -20.23 14.75 -12.66
N THR A 379 -20.01 15.67 -13.62
CA THR A 379 -19.08 16.78 -13.47
C THR A 379 -19.51 17.78 -12.39
N ASN A 380 -20.79 17.80 -12.03
CA ASN A 380 -21.34 18.61 -10.94
C ASN A 380 -20.86 18.18 -9.54
N GLN A 381 -20.30 16.97 -9.40
CA GLN A 381 -19.67 16.46 -8.16
C GLN A 381 -18.15 16.47 -8.22
N GLN A 382 -17.57 16.98 -9.31
CA GLN A 382 -16.13 17.07 -9.50
C GLN A 382 -15.65 18.49 -9.19
N TRP A 383 -14.61 18.59 -8.37
CA TRP A 383 -14.08 19.85 -7.86
C TRP A 383 -12.56 19.92 -8.08
N ASN A 384 -12.09 21.07 -8.55
CA ASN A 384 -10.67 21.40 -8.58
C ASN A 384 -10.30 22.13 -7.29
N LEU A 385 -9.33 21.60 -6.55
CA LEU A 385 -8.68 22.28 -5.44
C LEU A 385 -7.50 23.07 -6.00
N ASN A 386 -7.63 24.39 -6.10
CA ASN A 386 -6.67 25.23 -6.81
C ASN A 386 -5.54 25.71 -5.88
N THR A 387 -4.35 25.97 -6.43
CA THR A 387 -3.17 26.44 -5.67
C THR A 387 -3.37 27.82 -5.06
N ASN A 388 -4.25 28.64 -5.63
CA ASN A 388 -4.67 29.92 -5.08
C ASN A 388 -5.73 29.76 -3.97
N GLY A 389 -5.97 28.55 -3.45
CA GLY A 389 -6.89 28.30 -2.34
C GLY A 389 -8.38 28.29 -2.69
N THR A 390 -8.79 28.51 -3.94
CA THR A 390 -10.21 28.34 -4.31
C THR A 390 -10.56 26.89 -4.58
N VAL A 391 -11.84 26.54 -4.42
CA VAL A 391 -12.39 25.23 -4.78
C VAL A 391 -13.44 25.43 -5.88
N SER A 392 -13.13 25.09 -7.12
CA SER A 392 -14.00 25.37 -8.27
C SER A 392 -14.66 24.10 -8.83
N ASN A 393 -15.93 24.16 -9.18
CA ASN A 393 -16.66 23.05 -9.78
C ASN A 393 -16.22 22.82 -11.25
N VAL A 394 -16.07 21.57 -11.66
CA VAL A 394 -15.65 21.20 -13.02
C VAL A 394 -16.74 21.49 -14.06
N GLN A 395 -18.02 21.43 -13.70
CA GLN A 395 -19.11 21.58 -14.67
C GLN A 395 -19.22 23.01 -15.24
N ASN A 396 -19.12 24.03 -14.39
CA ASN A 396 -19.38 25.41 -14.76
C ASN A 396 -18.32 26.41 -14.28
N GLY A 397 -17.26 25.95 -13.60
CA GLY A 397 -16.16 26.80 -13.14
C GLY A 397 -16.48 27.68 -11.93
N LEU A 398 -17.67 27.60 -11.33
CA LEU A 398 -18.01 28.40 -10.15
C LEU A 398 -17.25 27.93 -8.90
N CYS A 399 -16.92 28.86 -8.01
CA CYS A 399 -16.16 28.62 -6.79
C CYS A 399 -17.06 28.40 -5.58
N LEU A 400 -16.60 27.54 -4.66
CA LEU A 400 -17.18 27.32 -3.34
C LEU A 400 -17.03 28.58 -2.49
N ASP A 401 -18.14 29.14 -2.03
CA ASP A 401 -18.22 30.48 -1.46
C ASP A 401 -19.08 30.48 -0.19
N VAL A 402 -18.61 31.12 0.88
CA VAL A 402 -19.47 31.43 2.04
C VAL A 402 -20.31 32.67 1.75
N ASN A 403 -21.62 32.47 1.62
CA ASN A 403 -22.57 33.47 1.16
C ASN A 403 -22.46 34.78 1.98
N GLY A 404 -22.36 35.90 1.27
CA GLY A 404 -22.24 37.23 1.87
C GLY A 404 -20.99 37.45 2.71
N ALA A 405 -19.95 36.61 2.54
CA ALA A 405 -18.74 36.59 3.35
C ALA A 405 -19.01 36.48 4.86
N ALA A 406 -20.13 35.86 5.24
CA ALA A 406 -20.50 35.67 6.63
C ALA A 406 -19.49 34.75 7.35
N THR A 407 -19.30 34.97 8.65
CA THR A 407 -18.29 34.24 9.44
C THR A 407 -18.89 33.40 10.57
N ALA A 408 -20.19 33.53 10.85
CA ALA A 408 -20.86 32.81 11.94
C ALA A 408 -21.09 31.33 11.61
N ASN A 409 -21.16 30.49 12.64
CA ASN A 409 -21.62 29.10 12.52
C ASN A 409 -23.01 29.03 11.85
N GLY A 410 -23.20 28.08 10.95
CA GLY A 410 -24.44 27.93 10.20
C GLY A 410 -24.54 28.80 8.94
N SER A 411 -23.54 29.65 8.67
CA SER A 411 -23.54 30.45 7.44
C SER A 411 -23.51 29.55 6.21
N ALA A 412 -24.33 29.92 5.22
CA ALA A 412 -24.56 29.14 4.02
C ALA A 412 -23.33 29.10 3.10
N VAL A 413 -22.96 27.92 2.61
CA VAL A 413 -22.03 27.74 1.49
C VAL A 413 -22.78 27.59 0.16
N ILE A 414 -22.40 28.38 -0.82
CA ILE A 414 -22.98 28.45 -2.17
C ILE A 414 -21.89 28.25 -3.22
N VAL A 415 -22.28 28.14 -4.48
CA VAL A 415 -21.38 28.40 -5.61
C VAL A 415 -21.52 29.83 -6.10
N TRP A 416 -20.41 30.48 -6.41
CA TRP A 416 -20.39 31.86 -6.91
C TRP A 416 -19.29 32.08 -7.95
N ASN A 417 -19.33 33.21 -8.65
CA ASN A 417 -18.25 33.60 -9.56
C ASN A 417 -16.93 33.68 -8.78
N CYS A 418 -15.87 33.07 -9.30
CA CYS A 418 -14.58 33.06 -8.62
C CYS A 418 -14.00 34.48 -8.47
N HIS A 419 -13.56 34.83 -7.27
CA HIS A 419 -12.92 36.11 -6.94
C HIS A 419 -11.85 35.94 -5.85
N THR A 420 -11.16 37.02 -5.49
CA THR A 420 -10.02 36.99 -4.56
C THR A 420 -10.40 37.15 -3.08
N GLY A 421 -11.70 37.05 -2.76
CA GLY A 421 -12.20 37.29 -1.40
C GLY A 421 -11.94 36.09 -0.49
N ALA A 422 -11.61 36.34 0.78
CA ALA A 422 -11.27 35.29 1.74
C ALA A 422 -12.41 34.29 2.02
N ASN A 423 -13.66 34.65 1.70
CA ASN A 423 -14.84 33.76 1.79
C ASN A 423 -14.89 32.68 0.70
N GLN A 424 -14.01 32.73 -0.32
CA GLN A 424 -13.82 31.68 -1.33
C GLN A 424 -12.50 30.91 -1.16
N ARG A 425 -11.76 31.21 -0.10
CA ARG A 425 -10.43 30.64 0.14
C ARG A 425 -10.54 29.53 1.18
N TRP A 426 -10.05 28.37 0.83
CA TRP A 426 -10.14 27.15 1.62
C TRP A 426 -8.77 26.50 1.72
N ALA A 427 -8.41 26.10 2.93
CA ALA A 427 -7.20 25.35 3.22
C ALA A 427 -7.56 23.97 3.77
N ARG A 428 -6.72 22.98 3.46
CA ARG A 428 -6.80 21.68 4.13
C ARG A 428 -6.31 21.85 5.58
N ALA A 429 -7.06 21.34 6.55
CA ALA A 429 -6.81 21.55 7.98
C ALA A 429 -7.07 20.32 8.85
#